data_AF-A0A328TD55-F1
#
_entry.id   AF-A0A328TD55-F1
#
_cell.length_a   1.000
_cell.length_b   1.000
_cell.length_c   1.000
_cell.angle_alpha   90.00
_cell.angle_beta   90.00
_cell.angle_gamma   90.00
#
_symmetry.space_group_name_H-M   'P 1'
#
loop_
_entity.id
_entity.type
_entity.pdbx_description
1 polymer ?
#
loop_
_entity_poly.entity_id
_entity_poly.type
_entity_poly.pdbx_seq_one_letter_code
_entity_poly.pdbx_strand_id
1 'polypeptide(L)' 'MIASAVEAELAVMLARFADLRLDDGRQTVVRNDFLPEPRIQTGIGDVSVKVPKLRERNGNGIHFNSTLLPP' A
#
# COMPACT_ATOMS: atom_id res chain seq x y z
N MET A 1 0.13 -1.39 16.57
CA MET A 1 1.54 -1.09 16.22
C MET A 1 1.93 -1.55 14.82
N ILE A 2 1.41 -2.66 14.27
CA ILE A 2 1.74 -3.09 12.90
C ILE A 2 1.02 -2.27 11.82
N ALA A 3 -0.27 -1.96 11.99
CA ALA A 3 -1.03 -1.19 11.00
C ALA A 3 -0.42 0.20 10.69
N SER A 4 0.07 0.90 11.72
CA SER A 4 0.72 2.21 11.54
C SER A 4 2.04 2.11 10.75
N ALA A 5 2.78 1.01 10.88
CA ALA A 5 4.00 0.79 10.11
C ALA A 5 3.67 0.55 8.62
N VAL A 6 2.60 -0.20 8.34
CA VAL A 6 2.10 -0.39 6.96
C VAL A 6 1.60 0.93 6.35
N GLU A 7 0.93 1.78 7.13
CA GLU A 7 0.53 3.11 6.65
C GLU A 7 1.73 4.02 6.38
N ALA A 8 2.79 3.92 7.18
CA ALA A 8 4.03 4.65 6.93
C ALA A 8 4.72 4.19 5.63
N GLU A 9 4.76 2.88 5.36
CA GLU A 9 5.26 2.34 4.08
C GLU A 9 4.43 2.87 2.90
N LEU A 10 3.10 2.88 3.04
CA LEU A 10 2.21 3.42 2.03
C LEU A 10 2.51 4.90 1.76
N ALA A 11 2.68 5.70 2.80
CA ALA A 11 2.99 7.13 2.66
C ALA A 11 4.33 7.33 1.93
N VAL A 12 5.35 6.54 2.26
CA VAL A 12 6.65 6.56 1.57
C VAL A 12 6.50 6.17 0.11
N MET A 13 5.72 5.15 -0.20
CA MET A 13 5.48 4.73 -1.58
C MET A 13 4.72 5.81 -2.37
N LEU A 14 3.65 6.38 -1.80
CA LEU A 14 2.92 7.49 -2.42
C LEU A 14 3.80 8.72 -2.66
N ALA A 15 4.71 9.04 -1.73
CA ALA A 15 5.68 10.11 -1.90
C ALA A 15 6.65 9.83 -3.06
N ARG A 16 7.14 8.59 -3.21
CA ARG A 16 8.01 8.19 -4.33
C ARG A 16 7.31 8.33 -5.70
N PHE A 17 6.01 8.10 -5.75
CA PHE A 17 5.20 8.23 -6.96
C PHE A 17 4.48 9.59 -7.06
N ALA A 18 4.79 10.55 -6.19
CA ALA A 18 4.12 11.85 -6.18
C ALA A 18 4.44 12.70 -7.42
N ASP A 19 5.63 12.50 -8.00
CA ASP A 19 6.07 13.16 -9.22
C ASP A 19 5.45 12.54 -10.48
N LEU A 20 4.97 11.29 -10.38
CA LEU A 20 4.23 10.62 -11.44
C LEU A 20 2.79 11.11 -11.44
N ARG A 21 2.53 12.10 -12.29
CA ARG A 21 1.20 12.65 -12.55
C ARG A 21 0.69 12.26 -13.93
N LEU A 22 -0.63 12.14 -14.05
CA LEU A 22 -1.32 12.04 -15.33
C LEU A 22 -1.25 13.39 -16.06
N ASP A 23 -1.59 13.37 -17.34
CA ASP A 23 -1.71 14.58 -18.17
C ASP A 23 -2.74 15.59 -17.60
N ASP A 24 -3.68 15.12 -16.76
CA ASP A 24 -4.66 15.96 -16.05
C ASP A 24 -4.12 16.59 -14.74
N GLY A 25 -2.85 16.35 -14.38
CA GLY A 25 -2.20 16.83 -13.17
C GLY A 25 -2.52 16.04 -11.89
N ARG A 26 -3.36 15.00 -11.94
CA ARG A 26 -3.63 14.12 -10.79
C ARG A 26 -2.54 13.09 -10.62
N GLN A 27 -2.36 12.60 -9.39
CA GLN A 27 -1.43 11.52 -9.13
C GLN A 27 -1.83 10.25 -9.88
N THR A 28 -0.83 9.63 -10.51
CA THR A 28 -0.98 8.37 -11.22
C THR A 28 -1.31 7.21 -10.29
N VAL A 29 -0.77 7.27 -9.06
CA VAL A 29 -0.96 6.23 -8.04
C VAL A 29 -1.78 6.83 -6.90
N VAL A 30 -2.91 6.20 -6.59
CA VAL A 30 -3.79 6.62 -5.50
C VAL A 30 -4.13 5.43 -4.60
N ARG A 31 -4.37 5.69 -3.32
CA ARG A 31 -5.00 4.71 -2.43
C ARG A 31 -6.46 4.54 -2.84
N ASN A 32 -6.86 3.31 -3.20
CA ASN A 32 -8.22 3.01 -3.65
C ASN A 32 -9.05 2.33 -2.55
N ASP A 33 -8.53 1.21 -2.04
CA ASP A 33 -9.27 0.30 -1.14
C ASP A 33 -8.31 -0.34 -0.13
N PHE A 34 -8.77 -1.39 0.54
CA PHE A 34 -7.96 -2.32 1.31
C PHE A 34 -8.10 -3.73 0.74
N LEU A 35 -7.04 -4.52 0.86
CA LEU A 35 -7.11 -5.97 0.68
C LEU A 35 -7.83 -6.59 1.89
N PRO A 36 -8.43 -7.79 1.72
CA PRO A 36 -8.98 -8.53 2.85
C PRO A 36 -7.88 -8.74 3.89
N GLU A 37 -8.19 -8.46 5.16
CA GLU A 37 -7.23 -8.53 6.26
C GLU A 37 -6.63 -9.94 6.35
N PRO A 38 -5.37 -10.15 5.94
CA PRO A 38 -4.76 -11.46 6.09
C PRO A 38 -4.47 -11.67 7.57
N ARG A 39 -4.65 -12.92 8.01
CA ARG A 39 -4.26 -13.34 9.35
C ARG A 39 -2.77 -13.69 9.30
N ILE A 40 -1.95 -12.78 9.80
CA ILE A 40 -0.49 -12.92 9.74
C ILE A 40 -0.01 -13.52 11.03
N GLN A 41 0.59 -14.70 10.94
CA GLN A 41 1.21 -15.34 12.09
C GLN A 41 2.54 -14.64 12.39
N THR A 42 2.56 -13.83 13.44
CA THR A 42 3.77 -13.18 13.94
C THR A 42 4.28 -13.96 15.15
N GLY A 43 5.55 -13.77 15.55
CA GLY A 43 6.12 -14.43 16.75
C GLY A 43 5.39 -14.14 18.07
N ILE A 44 4.46 -13.17 18.06
CA ILE A 44 3.60 -12.79 19.20
C ILE A 44 2.13 -13.25 19.03
N GLY A 45 1.82 -14.01 17.97
CA GLY A 45 0.48 -14.51 17.66
C GLY A 45 -0.08 -14.02 16.31
N ASP A 46 -1.32 -14.39 16.02
CA ASP A 46 -2.04 -13.99 14.81
C ASP A 46 -2.45 -12.52 14.89
N VAL A 47 -2.03 -11.72 13.89
CA VAL A 47 -2.42 -10.32 13.75
C VAL A 47 -3.15 -10.12 12.44
N SER A 48 -4.37 -9.59 12.51
CA SER A 48 -5.12 -9.11 11.35
C SER A 48 -4.71 -7.67 11.03
N VAL A 49 -4.25 -7.41 9.81
CA VAL A 49 -3.82 -6.06 9.39
C VAL A 49 -4.53 -5.66 8.10
N LYS A 50 -5.07 -4.45 8.06
CA LYS A 50 -5.62 -3.90 6.82
C LYS A 50 -4.49 -3.48 5.89
N VAL A 51 -4.32 -4.20 4.78
CA VAL A 51 -3.31 -3.83 3.77
C VAL A 51 -3.94 -2.86 2.78
N PRO A 52 -3.44 -1.63 2.65
CA PRO A 52 -3.97 -0.67 1.70
C PRO A 52 -3.71 -1.13 0.26
N LYS A 53 -4.70 -0.95 -0.61
CA LYS A 53 -4.62 -1.24 -2.04
C LYS A 53 -4.37 0.05 -2.81
N LEU A 54 -3.24 0.10 -3.50
CA LEU A 54 -2.97 1.14 -4.47
C LEU A 54 -3.67 0.81 -5.79
N ARG A 55 -4.15 1.85 -6.46
CA ARG A 55 -4.62 1.79 -7.83
C ARG A 55 -3.78 2.75 -8.66
N GLU A 56 -3.10 2.21 -9.67
CA GLU A 56 -2.49 3.00 -10.72
C GLU A 56 -3.49 3.30 -11.85
N ARG A 57 -3.39 4.51 -12.41
CA ARG A 57 -4.26 4.98 -13.50
C ARG A 57 -3.60 4.92 -14.89
N ASN A 58 -2.28 4.72 -14.93
CA ASN A 58 -1.47 4.77 -16.16
C ASN A 58 -1.03 3.39 -16.69
N GLY A 59 -1.56 2.29 -16.13
CA GLY A 59 -1.28 0.94 -16.65
C GLY A 59 0.17 0.43 -16.45
N ASN A 60 0.98 1.10 -15.63
CA ASN A 60 2.39 0.72 -15.38
C ASN A 60 2.58 -0.51 -14.46
N GLY A 61 1.50 -1.15 -13.99
CA GLY A 61 1.57 -2.33 -13.11
C GLY A 61 2.14 -2.06 -11.72
N ILE A 62 1.86 -0.87 -11.15
CA ILE A 62 2.41 -0.46 -9.85
C ILE A 62 1.52 -1.00 -8.73
N HIS A 63 1.98 -2.05 -8.05
CA HIS A 63 1.26 -2.66 -6.93
C HIS A 63 1.90 -2.32 -5.60
N PHE A 64 1.06 -2.10 -4.57
CA PHE A 64 1.54 -2.01 -3.19
C PHE A 64 1.88 -3.42 -2.68
N ASN A 65 3.14 -3.65 -2.34
CA ASN A 65 3.59 -4.82 -1.61
C ASN A 65 4.26 -4.32 -0.33
N SER A 66 3.69 -4.66 0.83
CA SER A 66 4.26 -4.27 2.12
C SER A 66 5.45 -5.18 2.42
N THR A 67 6.62 -4.60 2.70
CA THR A 67 7.81 -5.41 3.04
C THR A 67 7.75 -5.97 4.46
N LEU A 68 6.86 -5.41 5.27
CA LEU A 68 6.61 -5.85 6.65
C LEU A 68 5.69 -7.05 6.75
N LEU A 69 4.92 -7.35 5.70
CA LEU A 69 3.95 -8.44 5.70
C LEU A 69 4.43 -9.55 4.76
N PRO A 70 4.34 -10.82 5.17
CA PRO A 70 4.62 -11.93 4.26
C PRO A 70 3.62 -11.96 3.10
N PRO A 71 4.04 -12.37 1.89
CA PRO A 71 3.16 -12.52 0.72
C PRO A 71 2.17 -13.69 0.84
#